data_AF-A0A137Q5D1-F1
#
_entry.id   AF-A0A137Q5D1-F1
#
_cell.length_a   1.000
_cell.length_b   1.000
_cell.length_c   1.000
_cell.angle_alpha   90.00
_cell.angle_beta   90.00
_cell.angle_gamma   90.00
#
_symmetry.space_group_name_H-M   'P 1'
#
loop_
_entity.id
_entity.type
_entity.pdbx_description
1 polymer ?
#
loop_
_entity_poly.entity_id
_entity_poly.type
_entity_poly.pdbx_seq_one_letter_code
_entity_poly.pdbx_strand_id
1 'polypeptide(L)'
;MEDRPHKAHRPSTSGAKAQKKDKAKGKEKQQGFNVKAFALKSGRRADRQGRRTAKKNQTRLHVPLVNRTPDENPPPVIVAIVGPPGVGKATLLKSLVHIGKVTDLVLPMIDGSFGFEMETFEFLNILQSHSFPKVTGILSYLDLIKKAATLKATKKALKKCFWTEIYQGTKLFYLSGVINGRYPDTEILNLSRFISVMKFQPLVF
;
A
#
# COMPACT_ATOMS: atom_id res chain seq x y z
N MET A 1 -12.06 1.97 87.24
CA MET A 1 -11.90 3.10 86.29
C MET A 1 -12.89 2.86 85.18
N GLU A 2 -13.98 3.62 85.14
CA GLU A 2 -15.07 3.43 84.16
C GLU A 2 -14.68 3.99 82.78
N ASP A 3 -14.88 3.19 81.74
CA ASP A 3 -14.62 3.56 80.35
C ASP A 3 -15.63 4.62 79.88
N ARG A 4 -15.15 5.83 79.57
CA ARG A 4 -15.99 6.89 79.02
C ARG A 4 -16.14 6.73 77.51
N PRO A 5 -17.35 6.70 76.94
CA PRO A 5 -17.53 6.61 75.49
C PRO A 5 -17.05 7.88 74.79
N HIS A 6 -16.17 7.72 73.80
CA HIS A 6 -15.68 8.84 72.99
C HIS A 6 -16.78 9.42 72.09
N LYS A 7 -16.78 10.75 71.96
CA LYS A 7 -17.79 11.52 71.22
C LYS A 7 -17.72 11.22 69.73
N ALA A 8 -18.85 10.84 69.13
CA ALA A 8 -18.92 10.56 67.69
C ALA A 8 -18.70 11.84 66.86
N HIS A 9 -17.81 11.76 65.86
CA HIS A 9 -17.57 12.85 64.92
C HIS A 9 -18.74 13.02 63.93
N ARG A 10 -19.17 14.27 63.71
CA ARG A 10 -20.21 14.61 62.74
C ARG A 10 -19.68 14.53 61.31
N PRO A 11 -20.45 13.97 60.37
CA PRO A 11 -20.09 13.97 58.95
C PRO A 11 -20.11 15.40 58.39
N SER A 12 -19.18 15.68 57.47
CA SER A 12 -19.13 16.96 56.78
C SER A 12 -20.32 17.12 55.84
N THR A 13 -21.08 18.21 55.98
CA THR A 13 -22.25 18.56 55.17
C THR A 13 -21.94 19.43 53.95
N SER A 14 -20.73 20.00 53.86
CA SER A 14 -20.32 20.87 52.75
C SER A 14 -18.87 20.62 52.30
N GLY A 15 -18.52 21.17 51.13
CA GLY A 15 -17.18 21.08 50.53
C GLY A 15 -16.90 19.78 49.77
N ALA A 16 -15.67 19.67 49.25
CA ALA A 16 -15.26 18.56 48.37
C ALA A 16 -15.45 17.17 49.01
N LYS A 17 -15.37 17.07 50.34
CA LYS A 17 -15.60 15.81 51.09
C LYS A 17 -17.09 15.42 51.12
N ALA A 18 -18.01 16.37 51.25
CA ALA A 18 -19.45 16.10 51.15
C ALA A 18 -19.83 15.68 49.72
N GLN A 19 -19.35 16.42 48.71
CA GLN A 19 -19.60 16.10 47.29
C GLN A 19 -19.05 14.72 46.89
N LYS A 20 -17.91 14.28 47.47
CA LYS A 20 -17.33 12.95 47.22
C LYS A 20 -18.17 11.84 47.84
N LYS A 21 -18.84 12.12 48.98
CA LYS A 21 -19.74 11.19 49.68
C LYS A 21 -21.08 11.05 48.94
N ASP A 22 -21.61 12.15 48.39
CA ASP A 22 -22.85 12.13 47.59
C ASP A 22 -22.63 11.42 46.25
N LYS A 23 -21.48 11.66 45.58
CA LYS A 23 -21.08 10.90 44.37
C LYS A 23 -20.83 9.40 44.63
N ALA A 24 -20.62 9.01 45.89
CA ALA A 24 -20.43 7.61 46.27
C ALA A 24 -21.75 6.91 46.66
N LYS A 25 -22.76 7.66 47.13
CA LYS A 25 -24.05 7.11 47.57
C LYS A 25 -24.96 6.61 46.43
N GLY A 26 -24.74 7.05 45.19
CA GLY A 26 -25.55 6.65 44.02
C GLY A 26 -24.91 5.60 43.11
N LYS A 27 -23.75 5.05 43.47
CA LYS A 27 -23.15 3.93 42.73
C LYS A 27 -23.54 2.64 43.41
N GLU A 28 -24.68 2.08 43.01
CA GLU A 28 -24.93 0.65 43.18
C GLU A 28 -23.64 -0.08 42.74
N LYS A 29 -23.16 -0.99 43.59
CA LYS A 29 -22.10 -1.91 43.21
C LYS A 29 -22.68 -2.80 42.11
N GLN A 30 -22.64 -2.34 40.86
CA GLN A 30 -22.85 -3.19 39.70
C GLN A 30 -22.00 -4.43 39.94
N GLN A 31 -22.65 -5.59 40.01
CA GLN A 31 -21.98 -6.88 40.17
C GLN A 31 -21.15 -7.09 38.90
N GLY A 32 -19.93 -6.54 38.87
CA GLY A 32 -19.16 -6.43 37.64
C GLY A 32 -18.02 -5.43 37.72
N PHE A 33 -16.82 -5.93 37.38
CA PHE A 33 -15.60 -5.25 36.94
C PHE A 33 -15.33 -3.79 37.40
N ASN A 34 -14.25 -3.59 38.15
CA ASN A 34 -13.76 -2.26 38.55
C ASN A 34 -13.19 -1.46 37.35
N VAL A 35 -14.01 -0.62 36.72
CA VAL A 35 -13.65 0.23 35.55
C VAL A 35 -12.35 1.04 35.75
N LYS A 36 -12.01 1.45 36.98
CA LYS A 36 -10.77 2.21 37.26
C LYS A 36 -9.51 1.36 37.17
N ALA A 37 -9.60 0.06 37.45
CA ALA A 37 -8.48 -0.87 37.30
C ALA A 37 -8.11 -1.09 35.82
N PHE A 38 -9.06 -0.86 34.91
CA PHE A 38 -8.89 -0.99 33.46
C PHE A 38 -8.65 0.35 32.75
N ALA A 39 -8.35 1.40 33.50
CA ALA A 39 -8.00 2.69 32.93
C ALA A 39 -6.67 2.60 32.16
N LEU A 40 -6.64 3.19 30.98
CA LEU A 40 -5.43 3.26 30.15
C LEU A 40 -4.33 4.02 30.89
N LYS A 41 -3.13 3.43 30.96
CA LYS A 41 -1.94 4.07 31.58
C LYS A 41 -1.58 5.42 30.94
N SER A 42 -1.94 5.65 29.67
CA SER A 42 -1.69 6.92 28.97
C SER A 42 -2.77 7.19 27.92
N GLY A 43 -3.59 8.22 28.16
CA GLY A 43 -4.63 8.65 27.21
C GLY A 43 -4.07 9.12 25.87
N ARG A 44 -2.94 9.87 25.87
CA ARG A 44 -2.32 10.38 24.63
C ARG A 44 -1.76 9.26 23.74
N ARG A 45 -1.12 8.24 24.34
CA ARG A 45 -0.61 7.09 23.58
C ARG A 45 -1.77 6.24 23.05
N ALA A 46 -2.80 6.03 23.87
CA ALA A 46 -3.99 5.29 23.47
C ALA A 46 -4.72 5.97 22.30
N ASP A 47 -4.90 7.29 22.34
CA ASP A 47 -5.52 8.06 21.26
C ASP A 47 -4.70 7.98 19.95
N ARG A 48 -3.36 8.17 20.02
CA ARG A 48 -2.50 8.03 18.84
C ARG A 48 -2.58 6.63 18.23
N GLN A 49 -2.57 5.59 19.06
CA GLN A 49 -2.69 4.22 18.60
C GLN A 49 -4.08 3.93 18.03
N GLY A 50 -5.13 4.43 18.68
CA GLY A 50 -6.52 4.34 18.21
C GLY A 50 -6.69 4.93 16.82
N ARG A 51 -6.19 6.16 16.59
CA ARG A 51 -6.22 6.81 15.26
C ARG A 51 -5.45 6.03 14.21
N ARG A 52 -4.28 5.47 14.53
CA ARG A 52 -3.49 4.67 13.59
C ARG A 52 -4.19 3.37 13.23
N THR A 53 -4.78 2.68 14.20
CA THR A 53 -5.53 1.44 13.97
C THR A 53 -6.78 1.71 13.16
N ALA A 54 -7.54 2.76 13.48
CA ALA A 54 -8.70 3.17 12.69
C ALA A 54 -8.32 3.48 11.24
N LYS A 55 -7.25 4.25 11.01
CA LYS A 55 -6.75 4.52 9.65
C LYS A 55 -6.35 3.25 8.91
N LYS A 56 -5.61 2.33 9.55
CA LYS A 56 -5.20 1.05 8.94
C LYS A 56 -6.40 0.19 8.58
N ASN A 57 -7.39 0.08 9.48
CA ASN A 57 -8.60 -0.70 9.25
C ASN A 57 -9.39 -0.09 8.09
N GLN A 58 -9.53 1.24 8.05
CA GLN A 58 -10.18 1.93 6.94
C GLN A 58 -9.48 1.66 5.60
N THR A 59 -8.15 1.70 5.55
CA THR A 59 -7.40 1.43 4.30
C THR A 59 -7.41 -0.03 3.86
N ARG A 60 -7.80 -0.97 4.74
CA ARG A 60 -7.91 -2.41 4.41
C ARG A 60 -9.28 -2.78 3.86
N LEU A 61 -10.29 -1.94 4.09
CA LEU A 61 -11.64 -2.18 3.60
C LEU A 61 -11.67 -1.89 2.10
N HIS A 62 -12.02 -2.91 1.32
CA HIS A 62 -12.22 -2.85 -0.12
C HIS A 62 -13.64 -3.29 -0.45
N VAL A 63 -14.13 -2.92 -1.64
CA VAL A 63 -15.43 -3.40 -2.14
C VAL A 63 -15.34 -4.92 -2.28
N PRO A 64 -16.29 -5.69 -1.71
CA PRO A 64 -16.32 -7.13 -1.89
C PRO A 64 -16.62 -7.44 -3.35
N LEU A 65 -15.68 -8.08 -4.04
CA LEU A 65 -15.82 -8.55 -5.41
C LEU A 65 -15.79 -10.08 -5.43
N VAL A 66 -16.58 -10.67 -6.32
CA VAL A 66 -16.60 -12.12 -6.51
C VAL A 66 -15.39 -12.52 -7.33
N ASN A 67 -14.52 -13.37 -6.79
CA ASN A 67 -13.46 -13.98 -7.56
C ASN A 67 -14.03 -15.18 -8.36
N ARG A 68 -13.84 -15.18 -9.68
CA ARG A 68 -14.32 -16.24 -10.58
C ARG A 68 -13.20 -17.18 -11.06
N THR A 69 -11.96 -17.00 -10.60
CA THR A 69 -10.87 -17.91 -10.95
C THR A 69 -11.02 -19.24 -10.22
N PRO A 70 -10.93 -20.40 -10.90
CA PRO A 70 -10.93 -21.70 -10.24
C PRO A 70 -9.68 -21.89 -9.36
N ASP A 71 -9.85 -22.43 -8.15
CA ASP A 71 -8.76 -22.55 -7.16
C ASP A 71 -7.77 -23.69 -7.49
N GLU A 72 -8.24 -24.79 -8.05
CA GLU A 72 -7.41 -25.98 -8.31
C GLU A 72 -6.47 -25.80 -9.50
N ASN A 73 -6.94 -25.18 -10.58
CA ASN A 73 -6.20 -24.97 -11.82
C ASN A 73 -6.40 -23.54 -12.33
N PRO A 74 -5.70 -22.55 -11.77
CA PRO A 74 -5.79 -21.19 -12.27
C PRO A 74 -5.19 -21.11 -13.69
N PRO A 75 -5.79 -20.30 -14.59
CA PRO A 75 -5.25 -20.10 -15.93
C PRO A 75 -3.87 -19.42 -15.88
N PRO A 76 -3.04 -19.59 -16.93
CA PRO A 76 -1.77 -18.90 -17.01
C PRO A 76 -1.99 -17.38 -17.06
N VAL A 77 -1.24 -16.66 -16.22
CA VAL A 77 -1.26 -15.19 -16.12
C VAL A 77 -0.78 -14.57 -17.43
N ILE A 78 -1.53 -13.61 -17.96
CA ILE A 78 -1.19 -12.97 -19.23
C ILE A 78 -0.35 -11.72 -18.96
N VAL A 79 0.90 -11.75 -19.45
CA VAL A 79 1.89 -10.69 -19.28
C VAL A 79 2.10 -9.94 -20.59
N ALA A 80 1.79 -8.65 -20.62
CA ALA A 80 2.12 -7.79 -21.76
C ALA A 80 3.42 -7.04 -21.53
N ILE A 81 4.29 -7.06 -22.54
CA ILE A 81 5.53 -6.27 -22.58
C ILE A 81 5.32 -5.11 -23.55
N VAL A 82 5.55 -3.90 -23.07
CA VAL A 82 5.48 -2.65 -23.87
C VAL A 82 6.82 -1.94 -23.76
N GLY A 83 7.19 -1.10 -24.71
CA GLY A 83 8.37 -0.25 -24.51
C GLY A 83 8.70 0.63 -25.71
N PRO A 84 9.97 1.03 -25.88
CA PRO A 84 10.36 2.04 -26.86
C PRO A 84 10.29 1.64 -28.35
N PRO A 85 10.28 2.62 -29.28
CA PRO A 85 10.11 2.42 -30.72
C PRO A 85 11.26 1.64 -31.34
N GLY A 86 11.03 1.09 -32.54
CA GLY A 86 12.04 0.31 -33.30
C GLY A 86 11.90 -1.21 -33.21
N VAL A 87 10.93 -1.73 -32.44
CA VAL A 87 10.65 -3.18 -32.34
C VAL A 87 9.28 -3.60 -32.92
N GLY A 88 8.64 -2.75 -33.74
CA GLY A 88 7.37 -3.07 -34.42
C GLY A 88 6.08 -2.82 -33.62
N LYS A 89 6.12 -1.98 -32.57
CA LYS A 89 5.00 -1.75 -31.64
C LYS A 89 3.82 -0.94 -32.19
N ALA A 90 4.02 -0.08 -33.19
CA ALA A 90 2.95 0.75 -33.75
C ALA A 90 1.81 -0.07 -34.39
N THR A 91 2.13 -1.20 -35.03
CA THR A 91 1.13 -2.16 -35.54
C THR A 91 0.44 -2.91 -34.39
N LEU A 92 1.11 -3.05 -33.26
CA LEU A 92 0.62 -3.68 -32.03
C LEU A 92 -0.33 -2.75 -31.25
N LEU A 93 -0.15 -1.42 -31.29
CA LEU A 93 -0.97 -0.43 -30.55
C LEU A 93 -2.48 -0.49 -30.85
N LYS A 94 -2.87 -0.78 -32.10
CA LYS A 94 -4.29 -1.01 -32.45
C LYS A 94 -4.82 -2.32 -31.84
N SER A 95 -3.98 -3.33 -31.73
CA SER A 95 -4.26 -4.61 -31.06
C SER A 95 -4.14 -4.52 -29.53
N LEU A 96 -3.43 -3.50 -29.00
CA LEU A 96 -3.20 -3.30 -27.56
C LEU A 96 -4.48 -2.95 -26.81
N VAL A 97 -5.51 -2.41 -27.48
CA VAL A 97 -6.85 -2.21 -26.90
C VAL A 97 -7.49 -3.53 -26.47
N HIS A 98 -7.24 -4.61 -27.21
CA HIS A 98 -7.71 -5.95 -26.83
C HIS A 98 -6.80 -6.58 -25.77
N ILE A 99 -5.49 -6.36 -25.87
CA ILE A 99 -4.52 -6.86 -24.88
C ILE A 99 -4.80 -6.27 -23.49
N GLY A 100 -5.09 -4.97 -23.38
CA GLY A 100 -5.38 -4.32 -22.11
C GLY A 100 -6.62 -4.84 -21.38
N LYS A 101 -7.55 -5.51 -22.09
CA LYS A 101 -8.73 -6.15 -21.49
C LYS A 101 -8.45 -7.56 -20.96
N VAL A 102 -7.36 -8.18 -21.39
CA VAL A 102 -7.07 -9.59 -21.13
C VAL A 102 -5.82 -9.75 -20.25
N THR A 103 -4.97 -8.73 -20.16
CA THR A 103 -3.73 -8.79 -19.38
C THR A 103 -3.97 -8.64 -17.88
N ASP A 104 -3.27 -9.46 -17.11
CA ASP A 104 -3.23 -9.37 -15.65
C ASP A 104 -2.02 -8.55 -15.16
N LEU A 105 -0.91 -8.64 -15.91
CA LEU A 105 0.35 -7.95 -15.64
C LEU A 105 0.83 -7.20 -16.87
N VAL A 106 1.26 -5.97 -16.67
CA VAL A 106 1.88 -5.14 -17.70
C VAL A 106 3.28 -4.74 -17.26
N LEU A 107 4.26 -5.01 -18.12
CA LEU A 107 5.66 -4.70 -17.94
C LEU A 107 6.10 -3.64 -18.97
N PRO A 108 5.85 -2.33 -18.71
CA PRO A 108 6.37 -1.28 -19.57
C PRO A 108 7.88 -1.15 -19.38
N MET A 109 8.61 -1.30 -20.48
CA MET A 109 10.03 -1.01 -20.59
C MET A 109 10.20 0.46 -20.96
N ILE A 110 10.93 1.19 -20.14
CA ILE A 110 11.24 2.60 -20.29
C ILE A 110 12.74 2.74 -20.53
N ASP A 111 13.12 3.55 -21.50
CA ASP A 111 14.52 3.88 -21.72
C ASP A 111 14.99 4.87 -20.64
N GLY A 112 16.02 4.51 -19.88
CA GLY A 112 16.60 5.37 -18.84
C GLY A 112 17.40 6.55 -19.38
N SER A 113 17.96 6.44 -20.59
CA SER A 113 18.74 7.48 -21.25
C SER A 113 17.84 8.52 -21.93
N PHE A 114 16.82 8.06 -22.66
CA PHE A 114 15.87 8.93 -23.34
C PHE A 114 14.78 9.46 -22.40
N GLY A 115 14.30 8.63 -21.49
CA GLY A 115 13.21 8.94 -20.57
C GLY A 115 11.87 8.39 -21.04
N PHE A 116 10.78 9.01 -20.58
CA PHE A 116 9.44 8.56 -20.97
C PHE A 116 9.08 9.04 -22.37
N GLU A 117 8.62 8.10 -23.18
CA GLU A 117 8.06 8.38 -24.50
C GLU A 117 6.55 8.53 -24.44
N MET A 118 6.02 9.39 -25.31
CA MET A 118 4.58 9.63 -25.43
C MET A 118 3.80 8.35 -25.71
N GLU A 119 4.34 7.43 -26.50
CA GLU A 119 3.69 6.14 -26.80
C GLU A 119 3.46 5.29 -25.54
N THR A 120 4.41 5.30 -24.60
CA THR A 120 4.28 4.56 -23.34
C THR A 120 3.19 5.17 -22.47
N PHE A 121 3.07 6.51 -22.48
CA PHE A 121 2.01 7.22 -21.75
C PHE A 121 0.62 7.00 -22.37
N GLU A 122 0.50 7.06 -23.70
CA GLU A 122 -0.76 6.77 -24.39
C GLU A 122 -1.27 5.37 -24.05
N PHE A 123 -0.38 4.38 -24.04
CA PHE A 123 -0.73 3.02 -23.66
C PHE A 123 -1.18 2.91 -22.19
N LEU A 124 -0.46 3.56 -21.25
CA LEU A 124 -0.86 3.57 -19.84
C LEU A 124 -2.23 4.22 -19.62
N ASN A 125 -2.53 5.30 -20.36
CA ASN A 125 -3.83 5.98 -20.31
C ASN A 125 -4.96 5.11 -20.88
N ILE A 126 -4.70 4.35 -21.95
CA ILE A 126 -5.67 3.37 -22.47
C ILE A 126 -5.92 2.25 -21.43
N LEU A 127 -4.91 1.82 -20.69
CA LEU A 127 -5.11 0.81 -19.63
C LEU A 127 -5.98 1.32 -18.48
N GLN A 128 -5.89 2.61 -18.14
CA GLN A 128 -6.69 3.20 -17.07
C GLN A 128 -8.19 3.16 -17.36
N SER A 129 -8.60 3.23 -18.63
CA SER A 129 -10.02 3.18 -19.00
C SER A 129 -10.61 1.76 -19.07
N HIS A 130 -9.77 0.72 -19.06
CA HIS A 130 -10.21 -0.66 -19.38
C HIS A 130 -10.13 -1.67 -18.25
N SER A 131 -9.66 -1.29 -17.05
CA SER A 131 -9.66 -2.02 -15.75
C SER A 131 -8.31 -1.93 -15.01
N PHE A 132 -7.34 -1.18 -15.54
CA PHE A 132 -6.02 -0.94 -14.99
C PHE A 132 -5.37 -2.17 -14.31
N PRO A 133 -4.80 -3.09 -15.10
CA PRO A 133 -4.13 -4.27 -14.56
C PRO A 133 -2.91 -3.90 -13.72
N LYS A 134 -2.30 -4.90 -13.09
CA LYS A 134 -1.10 -4.64 -12.29
C LYS A 134 0.04 -4.22 -13.20
N VAL A 135 0.63 -3.05 -12.95
CA VAL A 135 1.74 -2.53 -13.76
C VAL A 135 3.04 -2.59 -12.96
N THR A 136 4.13 -3.04 -13.59
CA THR A 136 5.47 -3.04 -13.00
C THR A 136 6.49 -2.58 -14.04
N GLY A 137 7.12 -1.43 -13.80
CA GLY A 137 8.01 -0.82 -14.78
C GLY A 137 9.40 -1.45 -14.80
N ILE A 138 10.00 -1.47 -15.98
CA ILE A 138 11.38 -1.89 -16.22
C ILE A 138 12.12 -0.71 -16.84
N LEU A 139 13.22 -0.28 -16.24
CA LEU A 139 14.11 0.76 -16.78
C LEU A 139 15.31 0.10 -17.44
N SER A 140 15.48 0.27 -18.74
CA SER A 140 16.60 -0.24 -19.54
C SER A 140 17.60 0.87 -19.87
N TYR A 141 18.72 0.51 -20.52
CA TYR A 141 19.72 1.44 -21.07
C TYR A 141 20.33 2.40 -20.04
N LEU A 142 20.57 1.89 -18.83
CA LEU A 142 21.15 2.66 -17.74
C LEU A 142 22.68 2.77 -17.83
N ASP A 143 23.29 1.87 -18.60
CA ASP A 143 24.70 1.83 -18.99
C ASP A 143 25.11 3.02 -19.88
N LEU A 144 24.18 3.56 -20.66
CA LEU A 144 24.42 4.77 -21.46
C LEU A 144 24.75 6.01 -20.60
N ILE A 145 24.31 6.04 -19.34
CA ILE A 145 24.54 7.15 -18.43
C ILE A 145 25.87 6.96 -17.70
N LYS A 146 26.92 7.57 -18.25
CA LYS A 146 28.31 7.44 -17.73
C LYS A 146 28.50 7.99 -16.31
N LYS A 147 27.78 9.05 -15.92
CA LYS A 147 27.96 9.71 -14.61
C LYS A 147 27.04 9.10 -13.55
N ALA A 148 27.62 8.59 -12.46
CA ALA A 148 26.85 7.95 -11.39
C ALA A 148 25.88 8.91 -10.66
N ALA A 149 26.24 10.18 -10.53
CA ALA A 149 25.37 11.19 -9.90
C ALA A 149 24.12 11.46 -10.77
N THR A 150 24.30 11.61 -12.08
CA THR A 150 23.19 11.82 -13.02
C THR A 150 22.34 10.56 -13.12
N LEU A 151 22.93 9.37 -13.13
CA LEU A 151 22.20 8.09 -13.11
C LEU A 151 21.25 8.01 -11.90
N LYS A 152 21.72 8.36 -10.70
CA LYS A 152 20.89 8.38 -9.49
C LYS A 152 19.77 9.43 -9.59
N ALA A 153 20.07 10.61 -10.11
CA ALA A 153 19.08 11.67 -10.30
C ALA A 153 18.01 11.26 -11.32
N THR A 154 18.39 10.71 -12.47
CA THR A 154 17.50 10.21 -13.52
C THR A 154 16.63 9.07 -13.02
N LYS A 155 17.21 8.07 -12.32
CA LYS A 155 16.42 7.00 -11.68
C LYS A 155 15.38 7.56 -10.72
N LYS A 156 15.71 8.58 -9.92
CA LYS A 156 14.78 9.21 -8.99
C LYS A 156 13.69 10.01 -9.72
N ALA A 157 14.05 10.73 -10.77
CA ALA A 157 13.13 11.50 -11.60
C ALA A 157 12.13 10.58 -12.31
N LEU A 158 12.62 9.57 -13.03
CA LEU A 158 11.78 8.59 -13.74
C LEU A 158 10.90 7.80 -12.78
N LYS A 159 11.41 7.41 -11.61
CA LYS A 159 10.60 6.78 -10.58
C LYS A 159 9.48 7.68 -10.06
N LYS A 160 9.75 8.98 -9.88
CA LYS A 160 8.74 9.94 -9.45
C LYS A 160 7.67 10.12 -10.53
N CYS A 161 8.06 10.28 -11.78
CA CYS A 161 7.15 10.37 -12.93
C CYS A 161 6.29 9.10 -13.09
N PHE A 162 6.88 7.92 -12.95
CA PHE A 162 6.14 6.66 -13.01
C PHE A 162 5.09 6.54 -11.91
N TRP A 163 5.41 7.02 -10.70
CA TRP A 163 4.48 7.01 -9.57
C TRP A 163 3.33 8.00 -9.73
N THR A 164 3.56 9.12 -10.42
CA THR A 164 2.49 10.08 -10.72
C THR A 164 1.55 9.56 -11.81
N GLU A 165 2.06 8.77 -12.76
CA GLU A 165 1.27 8.28 -13.88
C GLU A 165 0.40 7.06 -13.53
N ILE A 166 0.90 6.16 -12.68
CA ILE A 166 0.24 4.88 -12.39
C ILE A 166 -0.40 4.92 -11.00
N TYR A 167 0.36 4.50 -9.98
CA TYR A 167 0.02 4.69 -8.58
C TYR A 167 1.29 4.80 -7.76
N GLN A 168 1.20 5.52 -6.64
CA GLN A 168 2.33 5.71 -5.75
C GLN A 168 2.79 4.39 -5.16
N GLY A 169 4.11 4.17 -5.16
CA GLY A 169 4.70 2.96 -4.60
C GLY A 169 4.81 1.78 -5.58
N THR A 170 4.49 1.98 -6.86
CA THR A 170 4.74 0.98 -7.91
C THR A 170 6.23 0.62 -7.96
N LYS A 171 6.53 -0.68 -8.13
CA LYS A 171 7.91 -1.17 -8.22
C LYS A 171 8.46 -0.89 -9.62
N LEU A 172 9.70 -0.41 -9.66
CA LEU A 172 10.51 -0.25 -10.86
C LEU A 172 11.75 -1.14 -10.73
N PHE A 173 11.99 -1.94 -11.76
CA PHE A 173 13.20 -2.72 -11.93
C PHE A 173 14.18 -1.93 -12.79
N TYR A 174 15.47 -2.09 -12.52
CA TYR A 174 16.54 -1.42 -13.24
C TYR A 174 17.35 -2.51 -13.92
N LEU A 175 17.41 -2.48 -15.24
CA LEU A 175 18.28 -3.33 -16.04
C LEU A 175 19.49 -2.50 -16.45
N SER A 176 20.67 -2.94 -16.03
CA SER A 176 21.89 -2.14 -16.19
C SER A 176 22.25 -1.95 -17.67
N GLY A 177 22.31 -3.03 -18.43
CA GLY A 177 22.67 -3.03 -19.85
C GLY A 177 22.70 -4.44 -20.39
N VAL A 178 22.90 -4.60 -21.70
CA VAL A 178 22.95 -5.91 -22.35
C VAL A 178 24.41 -6.36 -22.49
N ILE A 179 24.75 -7.52 -21.91
CA ILE A 179 26.07 -8.15 -21.98
C ILE A 179 25.92 -9.43 -22.79
N ASN A 180 26.65 -9.55 -23.90
CA ASN A 180 26.58 -10.72 -24.80
C ASN A 180 25.15 -11.04 -25.29
N GLY A 181 24.37 -10.01 -25.60
CA GLY A 181 22.98 -10.15 -26.06
C GLY A 181 21.98 -10.56 -24.96
N ARG A 182 22.39 -10.60 -23.69
CA ARG A 182 21.52 -10.91 -22.55
C ARG A 182 21.60 -9.86 -21.46
N TYR A 183 20.52 -9.69 -20.70
CA TYR A 183 20.55 -8.90 -19.47
C TYR A 183 21.22 -9.68 -18.34
N PRO A 184 21.78 -9.01 -17.31
CA PRO A 184 22.41 -9.67 -16.19
C PRO A 184 21.45 -10.63 -15.47
N ASP A 185 21.90 -11.88 -15.29
CA ASP A 185 21.06 -12.95 -14.72
C ASP A 185 20.54 -12.62 -13.32
N THR A 186 21.29 -11.86 -12.52
CA THR A 186 20.87 -11.44 -11.17
C THR A 186 19.69 -10.47 -11.21
N GLU A 187 19.64 -9.56 -12.19
CA GLU A 187 18.55 -8.61 -12.36
C GLU A 187 17.28 -9.32 -12.87
N ILE A 188 17.45 -10.25 -13.81
CA ILE A 188 16.37 -11.10 -14.32
C ILE A 188 15.86 -12.07 -13.25
N LEU A 189 16.73 -12.62 -12.41
CA LEU A 189 16.34 -13.47 -11.29
C LEU A 189 15.50 -12.69 -10.26
N ASN A 190 15.86 -11.43 -9.99
CA ASN A 190 15.08 -10.58 -9.09
C ASN A 190 13.70 -10.21 -9.69
N LEU A 191 13.64 -9.94 -10.99
CA LEU A 191 12.40 -9.67 -11.71
C LEU A 191 11.48 -10.91 -11.72
N SER A 192 12.01 -12.07 -12.10
CA SER A 192 11.25 -13.33 -12.15
C SER A 192 10.75 -13.75 -10.76
N ARG A 193 11.58 -13.63 -9.72
CA ARG A 193 11.15 -13.86 -8.33
C ARG A 193 10.01 -12.91 -7.93
N PHE A 194 10.05 -11.66 -8.36
CA PHE A 194 8.98 -10.72 -8.06
C PHE A 194 7.67 -11.08 -8.76
N ILE A 195 7.74 -11.43 -10.05
CA ILE A 195 6.58 -11.85 -10.85
C ILE A 195 5.96 -13.13 -10.27
N SER A 196 6.78 -14.11 -9.87
CA SER A 196 6.30 -15.37 -9.29
C SER A 196 5.50 -15.21 -8.00
N VAL A 197 5.76 -14.17 -7.20
CA VAL A 197 5.05 -13.91 -5.93
C VAL A 197 3.92 -12.88 -6.10
N MET A 198 3.68 -12.39 -7.32
CA MET A 198 2.62 -11.43 -7.55
C MET A 198 1.25 -12.03 -7.28
N LYS A 199 0.43 -11.24 -6.57
CA LYS A 199 -1.01 -11.47 -6.43
C LYS A 199 -1.77 -10.50 -7.32
N PHE A 200 -2.70 -11.04 -8.09
CA PHE A 200 -3.62 -10.31 -8.95
C PHE A 200 -4.92 -10.04 -8.20
N GLN A 201 -5.58 -8.93 -8.54
CA GLN A 201 -6.89 -8.60 -8.00
C GLN A 201 -7.97 -8.98 -9.04
N PRO A 202 -9.15 -9.43 -8.59
CA PRO A 202 -10.26 -9.69 -9.50
C PRO A 202 -10.69 -8.37 -10.15
N LEU A 203 -10.65 -8.31 -11.48
CA LEU A 203 -11.10 -7.18 -12.27
C LEU A 203 -12.58 -7.34 -12.63
N VAL A 204 -13.30 -6.22 -12.69
CA VAL A 204 -14.71 -6.18 -13.12
C VAL A 204 -14.72 -5.63 -14.54
N PHE A 205 -14.94 -6.51 -15.51
CA PHE A 205 -15.13 -6.18 -16.92
C PHE A 205 -16.62 -6.14 -17.27
#